data_AF-A0A6M3L181-F1
#
_entry.id   AF-A0A6M3L181-F1
#
_cell.length_a   1.000
_cell.length_b   1.000
_cell.length_c   1.000
_cell.angle_alpha   90.00
_cell.angle_beta   90.00
_cell.angle_gamma   90.00
#
_symmetry.space_group_name_H-M   'P 1'
#
loop_
_entity.id
_entity.type
_entity.pdbx_description
1 polymer ?
#
loop_
_entity_poly.entity_id
_entity_poly.type
_entity_poly.pdbx_seq_one_letter_code
_entity_poly.pdbx_strand_id
1 'polypeptide(L)'
;MIGYILFILILLFLISSIFALSNELPREDKWKIRFAKDKWNSKSGTIIKYDKIEHFLCCFVLYFGFVLLKVDFLYSLYFVFLIGIIWEVKDAFLPWEKFGWYGGDGFSMKDLIADMSGVFLGTILVNLIMM
;
A
#
# COMPACT_ATOMS: atom_id res chain seq x y z
N MET A 1 7.96 -2.49 -22.74
CA MET A 1 8.79 -1.26 -22.62
C MET A 1 7.98 -0.04 -22.15
N ILE A 2 6.88 0.32 -22.82
CA ILE A 2 6.04 1.48 -22.43
C ILE A 2 5.47 1.36 -21.01
N GLY A 3 4.96 0.18 -20.62
CA GLY A 3 4.43 -0.04 -19.27
C GLY A 3 5.48 0.13 -18.15
N TYR A 4 6.75 -0.16 -18.42
CA TYR A 4 7.84 -0.01 -17.46
C TYR A 4 8.19 1.47 -17.22
N ILE A 5 8.19 2.26 -18.30
CA ILE A 5 8.43 3.71 -18.21
C ILE A 5 7.29 4.37 -17.44
N LEU A 6 6.04 4.02 -17.77
CA LEU A 6 4.87 4.55 -17.07
C LEU A 6 4.90 4.18 -15.57
N PHE A 7 5.29 2.96 -15.25
CA PHE A 7 5.46 2.50 -13.87
C PHE A 7 6.48 3.34 -13.10
N ILE A 8 7.68 3.53 -13.65
CA ILE A 8 8.72 4.35 -13.02
C ILE A 8 8.23 5.78 -12.80
N LEU A 9 7.50 6.35 -13.77
CA LEU A 9 6.97 7.70 -13.65
C LEU A 9 5.92 7.81 -12.53
N ILE A 10 5.04 6.82 -12.38
CA ILE A 10 4.07 6.78 -11.27
C ILE A 10 4.79 6.64 -9.93
N LEU A 11 5.78 5.77 -9.85
CA LEU A 11 6.58 5.56 -8.64
C LEU A 11 7.32 6.85 -8.22
N LEU A 12 8.00 7.49 -9.17
CA LEU A 12 8.70 8.75 -8.93
C LEU A 12 7.74 9.86 -8.52
N PHE A 13 6.57 9.93 -9.16
CA PHE A 13 5.53 10.89 -8.79
C PHE A 13 5.07 10.69 -7.34
N LEU A 14 4.73 9.46 -6.94
CA LEU A 14 4.31 9.13 -5.57
C LEU A 14 5.38 9.45 -4.52
N ILE A 15 6.64 9.09 -4.80
CA ILE A 15 7.74 9.41 -3.90
C ILE A 15 7.90 10.92 -3.81
N SER A 16 7.90 11.64 -4.92
CA SER A 16 8.04 13.09 -4.94
C SER A 16 6.89 13.81 -4.22
N SER A 17 5.66 13.29 -4.29
CA SER A 17 4.51 13.87 -3.58
C SER A 17 4.64 13.66 -2.07
N ILE A 18 5.12 12.50 -1.63
CA ILE A 18 5.40 12.25 -0.19
C ILE A 18 6.47 13.23 0.30
N PHE A 19 7.54 13.45 -0.47
CA PHE A 19 8.58 14.42 -0.12
C PHE A 19 8.07 15.87 -0.14
N ALA A 20 7.24 16.25 -1.11
CA ALA A 20 6.67 17.59 -1.17
C ALA A 20 5.79 17.87 0.05
N LEU A 21 4.88 16.94 0.39
CA LEU A 21 3.98 17.08 1.52
C LEU A 21 4.72 17.01 2.87
N SER A 22 5.76 16.18 2.98
CA SER A 22 6.58 16.16 4.20
C SER A 22 7.33 17.48 4.43
N ASN A 23 7.58 18.28 3.39
CA ASN A 23 8.16 19.62 3.53
C ASN A 23 7.18 20.65 4.09
N GLU A 24 5.87 20.42 4.02
CA GLU A 24 4.84 21.27 4.63
C GLU A 24 4.73 21.06 6.15
N LEU A 25 5.36 20.00 6.69
CA LEU A 25 5.40 19.75 8.13
C LEU A 25 6.28 20.79 8.86
N PRO A 26 5.86 21.25 10.05
CA PRO A 26 6.71 21.94 11.02
C PRO A 26 8.01 21.17 11.25
N ARG A 27 9.11 21.91 11.51
CA ARG A 27 10.48 21.34 11.57
C ARG A 27 10.59 20.19 12.59
N GLU A 28 9.85 20.26 13.69
CA GLU A 28 9.80 19.28 14.78
C GLU A 28 9.12 17.96 14.40
N ASP A 29 8.20 17.98 13.44
CA ASP A 29 7.52 16.78 12.92
C ASP A 29 8.13 16.30 11.61
N LYS A 30 8.88 17.17 10.94
CA LYS A 30 9.56 16.87 9.69
C LYS A 30 10.57 15.73 9.90
N TRP A 31 10.44 14.68 9.08
CA TRP A 31 11.24 13.45 9.17
C TRP A 31 11.01 12.57 10.40
N LYS A 32 10.05 12.91 11.27
CA LYS A 32 9.69 12.05 12.39
C LYS A 32 8.92 10.84 11.87
N ILE A 33 9.57 9.68 11.88
CA ILE A 33 8.97 8.40 11.50
C ILE A 33 8.01 7.97 12.62
N ARG A 34 6.73 7.78 12.29
CA ARG A 34 5.73 7.20 13.18
C ARG A 34 5.51 5.73 12.85
N PHE A 35 5.34 4.92 13.90
CA PHE A 35 4.87 3.55 13.79
C PHE A 35 3.46 3.45 14.35
N ALA A 36 2.58 2.77 13.63
CA ALA A 36 1.21 2.56 14.06
C ALA A 36 1.15 1.70 15.33
N LYS A 37 0.19 2.00 16.20
CA LYS A 37 -0.16 1.19 17.39
C LYS A 37 -1.51 0.49 17.20
N ASP A 38 -1.73 0.04 15.97
CA ASP A 38 -2.93 -0.59 15.47
C ASP A 38 -3.13 -2.02 16.04
N LYS A 39 -4.28 -2.63 15.78
CA LYS A 39 -4.62 -3.99 16.19
C LYS A 39 -5.11 -4.78 14.98
N TRP A 40 -4.98 -6.10 15.01
CA TRP A 40 -5.48 -6.96 13.92
C TRP A 40 -6.98 -6.80 13.63
N ASN A 41 -7.77 -6.39 14.64
CA ASN A 41 -9.20 -6.16 14.53
C ASN A 41 -9.57 -4.67 14.62
N SER A 42 -8.66 -3.77 14.22
CA SER A 42 -8.95 -2.34 14.13
C SER A 42 -10.15 -2.07 13.24
N LYS A 43 -10.99 -1.12 13.67
CA LYS A 43 -12.24 -0.74 13.00
C LYS A 43 -12.12 0.61 12.27
N SER A 44 -10.91 0.89 11.77
CA SER A 44 -10.48 2.15 11.16
C SER A 44 -10.42 2.11 9.64
N GLY A 45 -10.88 1.02 9.01
CA GLY A 45 -10.84 0.91 7.55
C GLY A 45 -11.75 1.95 6.88
N THR A 46 -11.36 2.34 5.67
CA THR A 46 -11.93 3.49 4.97
C THR A 46 -13.15 3.10 4.14
N ILE A 47 -13.07 1.95 3.46
CA ILE A 47 -14.14 1.38 2.63
C ILE A 47 -14.88 0.29 3.41
N ILE A 48 -14.12 -0.58 4.09
CA ILE A 48 -14.59 -1.69 4.89
C ILE A 48 -14.26 -1.37 6.33
N LYS A 49 -15.21 -1.60 7.23
CA LYS A 49 -15.04 -1.31 8.65
C LYS A 49 -13.76 -1.90 9.26
N TYR A 50 -13.32 -3.06 8.80
CA TYR A 50 -12.13 -3.74 9.31
C TYR A 50 -10.92 -3.45 8.43
N ASP A 51 -10.01 -2.67 8.97
CA ASP A 51 -8.80 -2.16 8.35
C ASP A 51 -7.92 -3.26 7.73
N LYS A 52 -7.59 -4.32 8.49
CA LYS A 52 -6.77 -5.42 7.96
C LYS A 52 -7.47 -6.25 6.89
N ILE A 53 -8.79 -6.32 6.94
CA ILE A 53 -9.58 -6.99 5.90
C ILE A 53 -9.58 -6.14 4.64
N GLU A 54 -9.63 -4.82 4.76
CA GLU A 54 -9.50 -3.89 3.63
C GLU A 54 -8.15 -4.05 2.94
N HIS A 55 -7.04 -3.96 3.67
CA HIS A 55 -5.68 -4.18 3.15
C HIS A 55 -5.57 -5.53 2.41
N PHE A 56 -5.99 -6.61 3.07
CA PHE A 56 -6.04 -7.94 2.48
C PHE A 56 -6.82 -7.98 1.16
N LEU A 57 -8.06 -7.47 1.15
CA LEU A 57 -8.92 -7.54 -0.03
C LEU A 57 -8.45 -6.62 -1.15
N CYS A 58 -7.96 -5.42 -0.84
CA CYS A 58 -7.42 -4.48 -1.83
C CYS A 58 -6.22 -5.09 -2.55
N CYS A 59 -5.25 -5.64 -1.83
CA CYS A 59 -4.08 -6.27 -2.43
C CYS A 59 -4.42 -7.58 -3.15
N PHE A 60 -5.37 -8.37 -2.63
CA PHE A 60 -5.89 -9.55 -3.32
C PHE A 60 -6.52 -9.18 -4.68
N VAL A 61 -7.45 -8.23 -4.70
CA VAL A 61 -8.16 -7.79 -5.92
C VAL A 61 -7.18 -7.16 -6.91
N LEU A 62 -6.25 -6.32 -6.43
CA LEU A 62 -5.27 -5.66 -7.29
C LEU A 62 -4.35 -6.68 -7.97
N TYR A 63 -3.80 -7.62 -7.19
CA TYR A 63 -2.97 -8.70 -7.73
C TYR A 63 -3.75 -9.57 -8.72
N PHE A 64 -4.94 -10.04 -8.34
CA PHE A 64 -5.77 -10.89 -9.19
C PHE A 64 -6.16 -10.16 -10.49
N GLY A 65 -6.48 -8.87 -10.41
CA GLY A 65 -6.74 -8.01 -11.55
C GLY A 65 -5.57 -7.93 -12.53
N PHE A 66 -4.33 -7.77 -12.04
CA PHE A 66 -3.15 -7.80 -12.91
C PHE A 66 -2.97 -9.12 -13.63
N VAL A 67 -3.21 -10.23 -12.95
CA VAL A 67 -3.16 -11.56 -13.57
C VAL A 67 -4.23 -11.70 -14.66
N LEU A 68 -5.47 -11.26 -14.41
CA LEU A 68 -6.53 -11.27 -15.44
C LEU A 68 -6.17 -10.39 -16.66
N LEU A 69 -5.43 -9.31 -16.44
CA LEU A 69 -4.88 -8.45 -17.50
C LEU A 69 -3.63 -9.03 -18.16
N LYS A 70 -3.23 -10.26 -17.81
CA LYS A 70 -2.04 -10.97 -18.32
C LYS A 70 -0.73 -10.21 -18.07
N VAL A 71 -0.68 -9.42 -17.00
CA VAL A 71 0.59 -8.91 -16.49
C VAL A 71 1.37 -10.11 -15.93
N ASP A 72 2.67 -10.15 -16.21
CA ASP A 72 3.51 -11.24 -15.73
C ASP A 72 3.50 -11.34 -14.19
N PHE A 73 3.63 -12.57 -13.72
CA PHE A 73 3.49 -12.94 -12.31
C PHE A 73 4.43 -12.14 -11.39
N LEU A 74 5.71 -12.08 -11.74
CA LEU A 74 6.71 -11.43 -10.91
C LEU A 74 6.46 -9.91 -10.86
N TYR A 75 6.11 -9.31 -12.00
CA TYR A 75 5.77 -7.88 -12.02
C TYR A 75 4.52 -7.57 -11.21
N SER A 76 3.48 -8.41 -11.28
CA SER A 76 2.26 -8.24 -10.50
C SER A 76 2.56 -8.28 -9.00
N LEU A 77 3.38 -9.25 -8.57
CA LEU A 77 3.80 -9.38 -7.18
C LEU A 77 4.63 -8.17 -6.72
N TYR A 78 5.66 -7.78 -7.48
CA TYR A 78 6.49 -6.64 -7.13
C TYR A 78 5.70 -5.34 -7.09
N PHE A 79 4.76 -5.14 -8.01
CA PHE A 79 3.98 -3.92 -8.07
C PHE A 79 3.08 -3.76 -6.85
N VAL A 80 2.33 -4.80 -6.49
CA VAL A 80 1.44 -4.74 -5.32
C VAL A 80 2.23 -4.57 -4.03
N PHE A 81 3.36 -5.28 -3.89
CA PHE A 81 4.24 -5.14 -2.74
C PHE A 81 4.84 -3.73 -2.61
N LEU A 82 5.30 -3.15 -3.72
CA LEU A 82 5.86 -1.80 -3.72
C LEU A 82 4.80 -0.76 -3.35
N ILE A 83 3.56 -0.89 -3.85
CA ILE A 83 2.46 -0.01 -3.46
C ILE A 83 2.21 -0.10 -1.96
N GLY A 84 2.11 -1.30 -1.39
CA GLY A 84 1.93 -1.49 0.05
C GLY A 84 3.04 -0.81 0.86
N ILE A 85 4.30 -1.02 0.50
CA ILE A 85 5.43 -0.35 1.17
C ILE A 85 5.35 1.17 1.06
N ILE A 86 5.09 1.71 -0.13
CA ILE A 86 5.02 3.16 -0.36
C ILE A 86 3.89 3.77 0.47
N TRP A 87 2.76 3.07 0.55
CA TRP A 87 1.62 3.49 1.36
C TRP A 87 1.96 3.53 2.85
N GLU A 88 2.60 2.49 3.37
CA GLU A 88 3.01 2.46 4.78
C GLU A 88 4.11 3.49 5.09
N VAL A 89 5.02 3.72 4.15
CA VAL A 89 6.03 4.79 4.26
C VAL A 89 5.36 6.17 4.24
N LYS A 90 4.36 6.39 3.39
CA LYS A 90 3.55 7.62 3.39
C LYS A 90 2.94 7.85 4.77
N ASP A 91 2.30 6.84 5.35
CA ASP A 91 1.65 6.95 6.66
C ASP A 91 2.63 7.19 7.80
N ALA A 92 3.86 6.65 7.67
CA ALA A 92 4.96 6.93 8.58
C ALA A 92 5.32 8.41 8.66
N PHE A 93 5.27 9.12 7.53
CA PHE A 93 5.69 10.52 7.43
C PHE A 93 4.54 11.52 7.53
N LEU A 94 3.35 11.20 7.00
CA LEU A 94 2.24 12.14 6.86
C LEU A 94 1.15 11.88 7.91
N PRO A 95 1.04 12.70 8.98
CA PRO A 95 0.08 12.45 10.06
C PRO A 95 -1.35 12.64 9.58
N TRP A 96 -2.23 11.73 10.00
CA TRP A 96 -3.67 11.87 9.82
C TRP A 96 -4.19 13.22 10.34
N GLU A 97 -3.68 13.70 11.48
CA GLU A 97 -4.15 14.93 12.13
C GLU A 97 -3.90 16.20 11.28
N LYS A 98 -2.98 16.13 10.32
CA LYS A 98 -2.66 17.27 9.43
C LYS A 98 -3.15 17.06 8.00
N PHE A 99 -3.03 15.83 7.48
CA PHE A 99 -3.33 15.53 6.09
C PHE A 99 -4.67 14.82 5.88
N GLY A 100 -5.43 14.57 6.95
CA GLY A 100 -6.71 13.86 6.90
C GLY A 100 -6.56 12.53 6.20
N TRP A 101 -7.47 12.23 5.26
CA TRP A 101 -7.44 11.01 4.43
C TRP A 101 -6.05 10.73 3.84
N TYR A 102 -5.33 11.75 3.40
CA TYR A 102 -4.03 11.53 2.75
C TYR A 102 -2.92 11.13 3.74
N GLY A 103 -3.08 11.40 5.04
CA GLY A 103 -2.18 10.95 6.09
C GLY A 103 -2.56 9.56 6.65
N GLY A 104 -1.84 9.11 7.66
CA GLY A 104 -2.13 7.88 8.37
C GLY A 104 -1.59 7.86 9.80
N ASP A 105 -1.90 6.77 10.51
CA ASP A 105 -1.58 6.58 11.93
C ASP A 105 -0.11 6.18 12.16
N GLY A 106 0.68 6.03 11.09
CA GLY A 106 2.08 5.61 11.10
C GLY A 106 2.30 4.31 10.31
N PHE A 107 3.56 3.92 10.15
CA PHE A 107 3.93 2.66 9.52
C PHE A 107 3.40 1.46 10.30
N SER A 108 2.67 0.58 9.64
CA SER A 108 2.02 -0.59 10.21
C SER A 108 2.54 -1.88 9.57
N MET A 109 3.29 -2.65 10.37
CA MET A 109 3.73 -3.98 9.93
C MET A 109 2.54 -4.95 9.75
N LYS A 110 1.43 -4.71 10.46
CA LYS A 110 0.24 -5.58 10.37
C LYS A 110 -0.50 -5.36 9.06
N ASP A 111 -0.55 -4.13 8.57
CA ASP A 111 -1.11 -3.81 7.26
C ASP A 111 -0.28 -4.44 6.14
N LEU A 112 1.05 -4.32 6.21
CA LEU A 112 1.93 -4.97 5.24
C LEU A 112 1.77 -6.50 5.22
N ILE A 113 1.58 -7.14 6.39
CA ILE A 113 1.30 -8.58 6.46
C ILE A 113 -0.08 -8.91 5.87
N ALA A 114 -1.09 -8.09 6.13
CA ALA A 114 -2.43 -8.26 5.58
C ALA A 114 -2.43 -8.15 4.05
N ASP A 115 -1.76 -7.13 3.51
CA ASP A 115 -1.53 -6.93 2.08
C ASP A 115 -0.90 -8.17 1.44
N MET A 116 0.20 -8.67 2.03
CA MET A 116 0.91 -9.84 1.50
C MET A 116 0.11 -11.13 1.60
N SER A 117 -0.72 -11.26 2.63
CA SER A 117 -1.65 -12.39 2.76
C SER A 117 -2.69 -12.38 1.63
N GLY A 118 -3.14 -11.20 1.21
CA GLY A 118 -4.04 -11.02 0.06
C GLY A 118 -3.39 -11.45 -1.25
N VAL A 119 -2.16 -10.98 -1.51
CA VAL A 119 -1.37 -11.41 -2.68
C VAL A 119 -1.13 -12.91 -2.70
N PHE A 120 -0.83 -13.49 -1.53
CA PHE A 120 -0.59 -14.92 -1.40
C PHE A 120 -1.84 -15.75 -1.73
N LEU A 121 -3.01 -15.38 -1.21
CA LEU A 121 -4.26 -16.05 -1.58
C LEU A 121 -4.56 -15.90 -3.09
N GLY A 122 -4.34 -14.72 -3.64
CA GLY A 122 -4.50 -14.46 -5.07
C GLY A 122 -3.61 -15.38 -5.91
N THR A 123 -2.37 -15.59 -5.49
CA THR A 123 -1.43 -16.51 -6.13
C THR A 123 -1.95 -17.94 -6.11
N ILE A 124 -2.43 -18.43 -4.96
CA ILE A 124 -3.00 -19.79 -4.86
C ILE A 124 -4.17 -19.97 -5.82
N LEU A 125 -5.13 -19.04 -5.83
CA LEU A 125 -6.32 -19.15 -6.67
C LEU A 125 -5.99 -19.12 -8.17
N VAL A 126 -5.06 -18.26 -8.57
CA VAL A 126 -4.60 -18.20 -9.96
C VAL A 126 -4.00 -19.54 -10.40
N ASN A 127 -3.16 -20.15 -9.57
CA ASN A 127 -2.59 -21.46 -9.88
C ASN A 127 -3.67 -22.55 -9.96
N LEU A 128 -4.69 -22.50 -9.10
CA LEU A 128 -5.78 -23.48 -9.14
C LEU A 128 -6.72 -23.32 -10.35
N ILE A 129 -6.93 -22.09 -10.84
CA ILE A 129 -7.87 -21.80 -11.94
C ILE A 129 -7.20 -21.94 -13.31
N MET A 130 -5.90 -21.63 -13.41
CA MET A 130 -5.17 -21.65 -14.68
C MET A 130 -4.43 -22.98 -14.95
N MET A 131 -4.51 -23.94 -14.02
CA MET A 131 -4.19 -25.35 -14.27
C MET A 131 -5.37 -26.05 -14.96
#